data_AF-A0A1I5CX95-F1
#
_entry.id   AF-A0A1I5CX95-F1
#
_cell.length_a   1.000
_cell.length_b   1.000
_cell.length_c   1.000
_cell.angle_alpha   90.00
_cell.angle_beta   90.00
_cell.angle_gamma   90.00
#
_symmetry.space_group_name_H-M   'P 1'
#
loop_
_entity.id
_entity.type
_entity.pdbx_description
1 polymer ?
#
loop_
_entity_poly.entity_id
_entity_poly.type
_entity_poly.pdbx_seq_one_letter_code
_entity_poly.pdbx_strand_id
1 'polypeptide(L)'
;MNNKVKKGSKYKKDKSQNKKDNSQNQNITITDWFYMTPSEINGKSIAQLIEEECNTSVEFWEEMNILQIELSNKVTIDFEPMNLNFKDPSDMEFINSRNIHTIFSVYIASGVLEEEFKNILKVILDRWEGFLCADSQDFQPAYSLNDL
;
A
#
# COMPACT_ATOMS: atom_id res chain seq x y z
N MET A 1 -1.51 -45.82 -56.83
CA MET A 1 -0.92 -45.79 -55.48
C MET A 1 -1.25 -44.48 -54.80
N ASN A 2 -1.49 -44.57 -53.50
CA ASN A 2 -2.31 -43.69 -52.67
C ASN A 2 -1.94 -42.20 -52.61
N ASN A 3 -2.99 -41.38 -52.65
CA ASN A 3 -3.06 -40.01 -52.14
C ASN A 3 -2.45 -39.88 -50.73
N LYS A 4 -1.65 -38.83 -50.50
CA LYS A 4 -1.58 -38.18 -49.19
C LYS A 4 -2.03 -36.72 -49.30
N VAL A 5 -3.20 -36.49 -48.72
CA VAL A 5 -3.81 -35.20 -48.40
C VAL A 5 -3.22 -34.68 -47.08
N LYS A 6 -3.23 -33.35 -46.92
CA LYS A 6 -3.45 -32.52 -45.70
C LYS A 6 -2.28 -31.60 -45.38
N LYS A 7 -2.45 -30.32 -45.00
CA LYS A 7 -3.57 -29.36 -45.00
C LYS A 7 -2.90 -28.04 -44.59
N GLY A 8 -3.10 -26.96 -45.34
CA GLY A 8 -3.00 -25.62 -44.75
C GLY A 8 -4.16 -25.41 -43.76
N SER A 9 -4.00 -24.50 -42.79
CA SER A 9 -5.03 -23.56 -42.31
C SER A 9 -4.80 -23.10 -40.87
N LYS A 10 -4.78 -21.76 -40.73
CA LYS A 10 -5.52 -20.95 -39.75
C LYS A 10 -5.02 -20.89 -38.30
N TYR A 11 -4.53 -19.69 -37.98
CA TYR A 11 -4.93 -18.90 -36.81
C TYR A 11 -6.18 -19.46 -36.10
N LYS A 12 -6.01 -19.92 -34.87
CA LYS A 12 -7.10 -20.11 -33.93
C LYS A 12 -6.98 -19.07 -32.81
N LYS A 13 -8.00 -18.21 -32.79
CA LYS A 13 -8.47 -17.45 -31.63
C LYS A 13 -8.88 -18.47 -30.58
N ASP A 14 -8.13 -18.59 -29.49
CA ASP A 14 -8.64 -19.27 -28.30
C ASP A 14 -9.41 -18.26 -27.46
N LYS A 15 -10.74 -18.35 -27.59
CA LYS A 15 -11.69 -17.77 -26.65
C LYS A 15 -11.75 -18.66 -25.41
N SER A 16 -11.64 -17.99 -24.27
CA SER A 16 -11.97 -18.43 -22.91
C SER A 16 -12.96 -19.59 -22.78
N GLN A 17 -12.69 -20.50 -21.84
CA GLN A 17 -13.74 -21.05 -20.97
C GLN A 17 -13.13 -21.65 -19.68
N ASN A 18 -13.41 -20.95 -18.58
CA ASN A 18 -13.65 -21.44 -17.22
C ASN A 18 -12.70 -22.49 -16.63
N LYS A 19 -11.67 -22.02 -15.92
CA LYS A 19 -11.28 -22.67 -14.66
C LYS A 19 -11.96 -21.93 -13.53
N LYS A 20 -12.85 -22.67 -12.86
CA LYS A 20 -13.68 -22.25 -11.73
C LYS A 20 -12.82 -21.58 -10.66
N ASP A 21 -13.21 -20.38 -10.28
CA ASP A 21 -12.89 -19.79 -8.98
C ASP A 21 -13.25 -20.79 -7.88
N ASN A 22 -12.23 -21.38 -7.28
CA ASN A 22 -12.33 -21.84 -5.91
C ASN A 22 -11.92 -20.65 -5.05
N SER A 23 -12.80 -19.66 -4.95
CA SER A 23 -12.75 -18.65 -3.90
C SER A 23 -13.06 -19.33 -2.57
N GLN A 24 -12.09 -20.05 -2.03
CA GLN A 24 -12.00 -20.15 -0.58
C GLN A 24 -11.72 -18.73 -0.13
N ASN A 25 -12.71 -18.08 0.51
CA ASN A 25 -12.53 -16.85 1.27
C ASN A 25 -11.51 -17.14 2.38
N GLN A 26 -10.23 -17.14 2.02
CA GLN A 26 -9.16 -16.89 2.95
C GLN A 26 -9.28 -15.41 3.27
N ASN A 27 -9.57 -15.07 4.52
CA ASN A 27 -9.38 -13.70 4.98
C ASN A 27 -7.90 -13.40 4.78
N ILE A 28 -7.56 -12.68 3.71
CA ILE A 28 -6.18 -12.28 3.44
C ILE A 28 -5.87 -11.21 4.49
N THR A 29 -5.01 -11.56 5.43
CA THR A 29 -4.42 -10.61 6.37
C THR A 29 -3.42 -9.77 5.58
N ILE A 30 -3.64 -8.45 5.52
CA ILE A 30 -2.75 -7.51 4.83
C ILE A 30 -1.91 -6.81 5.88
N THR A 31 -0.63 -7.17 5.94
CA THR A 31 0.35 -6.57 6.86
C THR A 31 1.11 -5.42 6.23
N ASP A 32 1.29 -5.45 4.91
CA ASP A 32 2.13 -4.52 4.18
C ASP A 32 1.27 -3.51 3.41
N TRP A 33 1.56 -2.24 3.63
CA TRP A 33 0.83 -1.09 3.12
C TRP A 33 1.79 -0.02 2.63
N PHE A 34 1.28 0.96 1.89
CA PHE A 34 1.97 2.19 1.59
C PHE A 34 1.16 3.37 2.09
N TYR A 35 1.82 4.33 2.74
CA TYR A 35 1.30 5.68 2.89
C TYR A 35 1.93 6.57 1.83
N MET A 36 1.10 7.17 0.97
CA MET A 36 1.55 8.01 -0.14
C MET A 36 0.91 9.40 -0.01
N THR A 37 1.73 10.44 -0.06
CA THR A 37 1.28 11.82 0.16
C THR A 37 1.86 12.78 -0.89
N PRO A 38 1.11 13.84 -1.27
CA PRO A 38 1.65 14.93 -2.06
C PRO A 38 2.53 15.90 -1.27
N SER A 39 2.66 15.73 0.04
CA SER A 39 3.52 16.55 0.87
C SER A 39 4.96 15.99 0.88
N GLU A 40 5.95 16.88 0.91
CA GLU A 40 7.35 16.52 1.18
C GLU A 40 7.57 16.43 2.70
N ILE A 41 7.59 15.22 3.25
CA ILE A 41 7.71 14.99 4.69
C ILE A 41 8.71 13.88 5.03
N ASN A 42 8.99 13.71 6.31
CA ASN A 42 9.88 12.66 6.82
C ASN A 42 9.26 11.97 8.05
N GLY A 43 9.82 10.84 8.46
CA GLY A 43 9.34 10.08 9.61
C GLY A 43 9.36 10.90 10.91
N LYS A 44 10.36 11.78 11.08
CA LYS A 44 10.41 12.72 12.22
C LYS A 44 9.18 13.61 12.32
N SER A 45 8.71 14.13 11.18
CA SER A 45 7.52 15.00 11.13
C SER A 45 6.28 14.23 11.56
N ILE A 46 6.10 13.00 11.07
CA ILE A 46 4.99 12.11 11.45
C ILE A 46 5.06 11.79 12.95
N ALA A 47 6.22 11.41 13.46
CA ALA A 47 6.39 11.09 14.88
C ALA A 47 5.99 12.27 15.78
N GLN A 48 6.46 13.48 15.48
CA GLN A 48 6.10 14.70 16.21
C GLN A 48 4.60 14.98 16.19
N LEU A 49 3.97 14.87 15.02
CA LEU A 49 2.52 15.06 14.89
C LEU A 49 1.72 14.09 15.78
N ILE A 50 2.12 12.82 15.80
CA ILE A 50 1.45 11.78 16.58
C ILE A 50 1.62 12.05 18.08
N GLU A 51 2.83 12.40 18.53
CA GLU A 51 3.09 12.69 19.93
C GLU A 51 2.32 13.93 20.41
N GLU A 52 2.21 14.97 19.57
CA GLU A 52 1.53 16.24 19.88
C GLU A 52 0.00 16.13 19.87
N GLU A 53 -0.58 15.45 18.87
CA GLU A 53 -2.02 15.48 18.62
C GLU A 53 -2.74 14.20 19.09
N CYS A 54 -2.05 13.07 19.15
CA CYS A 54 -2.66 11.77 19.48
C CYS A 54 -2.33 11.27 20.89
N ASN A 55 -1.33 11.88 21.56
CA ASN A 55 -0.83 11.41 22.86
C ASN A 55 -0.43 9.91 22.83
N THR A 56 0.11 9.47 21.68
CA THR A 56 0.59 8.11 21.45
C THR A 56 2.11 8.11 21.42
N SER A 57 2.74 7.13 22.10
CA SER A 57 4.20 7.00 22.11
C SER A 57 4.70 6.52 20.76
N VAL A 58 5.75 7.15 20.25
CA VAL A 58 6.41 6.77 19.01
C VAL A 58 7.89 6.49 19.28
N GLU A 59 8.39 5.33 18.88
CA GLU A 59 9.83 5.09 18.81
C GLU A 59 10.34 5.58 17.46
N PHE A 60 11.33 6.48 17.45
CA PHE A 60 11.89 7.05 16.23
C PHE A 60 13.38 6.74 16.10
N TRP A 61 13.76 6.07 15.02
CA TRP A 61 15.16 5.78 14.68
C TRP A 61 15.69 6.85 13.71
N GLU A 62 16.32 7.90 14.27
CA GLU A 62 16.70 9.11 13.53
C GLU A 62 17.60 8.86 12.31
N GLU A 63 18.53 7.91 12.39
CA GLU A 63 19.46 7.60 11.28
C GLU A 63 18.75 7.01 10.05
N MET A 64 17.71 6.21 10.27
CA MET A 64 16.95 5.55 9.21
C MET A 64 15.68 6.33 8.86
N ASN A 65 15.31 7.31 9.68
CA ASN A 65 14.08 8.09 9.57
C ASN A 65 12.83 7.18 9.57
N ILE A 66 12.92 6.06 10.32
CA ILE A 66 11.85 5.10 10.55
C ILE A 66 11.19 5.43 11.89
N LEU A 67 9.87 5.31 11.96
CA LEU A 67 9.12 5.41 13.21
C LEU A 67 8.30 4.12 13.45
N GLN A 68 8.10 3.78 14.71
CA GLN A 68 7.23 2.70 15.17
C GLN A 68 6.21 3.27 16.17
N ILE A 69 4.93 3.03 15.89
CA ILE A 69 3.81 3.32 16.77
C ILE A 69 3.48 2.04 17.54
N GLU A 70 3.42 2.11 18.87
CA GLU A 70 2.88 1.02 19.70
C GLU A 70 1.47 1.40 20.16
N LEU A 71 0.46 0.65 19.70
CA LEU A 71 -0.92 0.84 20.12
C LEU A 71 -1.15 0.34 21.55
N SER A 72 -2.27 0.71 22.16
CA SER A 72 -2.66 0.28 23.50
C SER A 72 -2.71 -1.25 23.68
N ASN A 73 -3.01 -1.99 22.61
CA ASN A 73 -3.06 -3.46 22.59
C ASN A 73 -1.71 -4.12 22.27
N LYS A 74 -0.60 -3.36 22.25
CA LYS A 74 0.76 -3.81 21.92
C LYS A 74 0.98 -4.23 20.48
N VAL A 75 0.04 -3.95 19.58
CA VAL A 75 0.28 -4.04 18.13
C VAL A 75 1.19 -2.89 17.72
N THR A 76 2.21 -3.19 16.93
CA THR A 76 3.12 -2.20 16.36
C THR A 76 2.77 -1.86 14.92
N ILE A 77 3.00 -0.60 14.55
CA ILE A 77 2.93 -0.10 13.17
C ILE A 77 4.19 0.65 12.84
N ASP A 78 4.91 0.20 11.81
CA ASP A 78 6.17 0.81 11.38
C ASP A 78 5.96 1.64 10.12
N PHE A 79 6.58 2.81 10.02
CA PHE A 79 6.68 3.58 8.79
C PHE A 79 8.15 3.69 8.37
N GLU A 80 8.48 3.05 7.25
CA GLU A 80 9.80 3.10 6.62
C GLU A 80 9.79 3.98 5.36
N PRO A 81 10.63 5.02 5.27
CA PRO A 81 10.65 5.89 4.09
C PRO A 81 11.17 5.15 2.85
N MET A 82 10.51 5.33 1.72
CA MET A 82 10.92 4.76 0.44
C MET A 82 11.58 5.82 -0.46
N ASN A 83 12.56 5.37 -1.25
CA ASN A 83 13.19 6.21 -2.27
C ASN A 83 12.35 6.19 -3.56
N LEU A 84 11.98 7.38 -4.07
CA LEU A 84 11.16 7.52 -5.27
C LEU A 84 11.92 7.35 -6.60
N ASN A 85 13.17 6.91 -6.58
CA ASN A 85 13.98 6.66 -7.78
C ASN A 85 13.62 5.33 -8.46
N PHE A 86 12.34 5.14 -8.79
CA PHE A 86 11.85 3.97 -9.50
C PHE A 86 12.33 3.96 -10.95
N LYS A 87 12.69 2.77 -11.45
CA LYS A 87 13.19 2.59 -12.83
C LYS A 87 12.08 2.32 -13.83
N ASP A 88 10.91 1.86 -13.38
CA ASP A 88 9.79 1.56 -14.25
C ASP A 88 9.06 2.86 -14.62
N PRO A 89 8.87 3.15 -15.92
CA PRO A 89 8.10 4.32 -16.35
C PRO A 89 6.66 4.35 -15.82
N SER A 90 6.03 3.19 -15.62
CA SER A 90 4.66 3.11 -15.11
C SER A 90 4.56 3.49 -13.63
N ASP A 91 5.56 3.13 -12.81
CA ASP A 91 5.67 3.58 -11.42
C ASP A 91 5.81 5.10 -11.36
N MET A 92 6.69 5.67 -12.20
CA MET A 92 6.87 7.11 -12.27
C MET A 92 5.63 7.84 -12.78
N GLU A 93 4.90 7.28 -13.75
CA GLU A 93 3.61 7.82 -14.22
C GLU A 93 2.56 7.80 -13.10
N PHE A 94 2.50 6.72 -12.32
CA PHE A 94 1.60 6.62 -11.16
C PHE A 94 1.89 7.70 -10.11
N ILE A 95 3.17 7.89 -9.76
CA ILE A 95 3.64 8.90 -8.80
C ILE A 95 3.32 10.31 -9.30
N ASN A 96 3.72 10.62 -10.54
CA ASN A 96 3.54 11.95 -11.12
C ASN A 96 2.07 12.32 -11.31
N SER A 97 1.23 11.39 -11.79
CA SER A 97 -0.20 11.65 -12.03
C SER A 97 -0.99 11.93 -10.74
N ARG A 98 -0.49 11.50 -9.59
CA ARG A 98 -1.08 11.72 -8.26
C ARG A 98 -0.35 12.78 -7.45
N ASN A 99 0.65 13.44 -8.04
CA ASN A 99 1.51 14.41 -7.37
C ASN A 99 2.14 13.85 -6.08
N ILE A 100 2.55 12.58 -6.05
CA ILE A 100 3.15 11.96 -4.85
C ILE A 100 4.58 12.47 -4.70
N HIS A 101 4.92 12.94 -3.50
CA HIS A 101 6.26 13.46 -3.17
C HIS A 101 6.93 12.69 -2.04
N THR A 102 6.18 11.93 -1.25
CA THR A 102 6.73 11.04 -0.23
C THR A 102 5.94 9.74 -0.16
N ILE A 103 6.64 8.62 -0.01
CA ILE A 103 6.07 7.29 0.22
C ILE A 103 6.73 6.67 1.45
N PHE A 104 5.92 6.10 2.33
CA PHE A 104 6.37 5.19 3.38
C PHE A 104 5.82 3.80 3.11
N SER A 105 6.68 2.78 3.24
CA SER A 105 6.22 1.41 3.50
C SER A 105 5.68 1.38 4.92
N VAL A 106 4.47 0.84 5.11
CA VAL A 106 3.79 0.78 6.38
C VAL A 106 3.51 -0.67 6.73
N TYR A 107 4.12 -1.17 7.80
CA TYR A 107 3.91 -2.53 8.28
C TYR A 107 3.00 -2.52 9.50
N ILE A 108 1.87 -3.23 9.44
CA ILE A 108 0.90 -3.37 10.53
C ILE A 108 1.00 -4.79 11.06
N ALA A 109 1.59 -4.98 12.25
CA ALA A 109 1.95 -6.30 12.75
C ALA A 109 0.75 -7.27 12.93
N SER A 110 -0.45 -6.74 13.21
CA SER A 110 -1.68 -7.54 13.31
C SER A 110 -2.34 -7.83 11.95
N GLY A 111 -2.00 -7.04 10.94
CA GLY A 111 -2.72 -6.92 9.67
C GLY A 111 -4.18 -6.47 9.81
N VAL A 112 -4.53 -5.87 10.94
CA VAL A 112 -5.84 -5.29 11.22
C VAL A 112 -5.69 -3.79 11.41
N LEU A 113 -6.48 -3.02 10.68
CA LEU A 113 -6.55 -1.56 10.82
C LEU A 113 -7.37 -1.22 12.08
N GLU A 114 -6.73 -1.28 13.25
CA GLU A 114 -7.36 -1.00 14.55
C GLU A 114 -7.93 0.43 14.62
N GLU A 115 -9.04 0.63 15.35
CA GLU A 115 -9.69 1.95 15.47
C GLU A 115 -8.74 3.03 16.03
N GLU A 116 -7.85 2.65 16.95
CA GLU A 116 -6.81 3.55 17.47
C GLU A 116 -5.88 4.03 16.35
N PHE A 117 -5.40 3.12 15.50
CA PHE A 117 -4.57 3.48 14.36
C PHE A 117 -5.34 4.27 13.31
N LYS A 118 -6.63 3.97 13.06
CA LYS A 118 -7.45 4.78 12.15
C LYS A 118 -7.54 6.24 12.61
N ASN A 119 -7.66 6.49 13.92
CA ASN A 119 -7.70 7.85 14.45
C ASN A 119 -6.36 8.58 14.25
N ILE A 120 -5.24 7.88 14.48
CA ILE A 120 -3.89 8.42 14.17
C ILE A 120 -3.76 8.71 12.67
N LEU A 121 -4.21 7.78 11.82
CA LEU A 121 -4.15 7.92 10.37
C LEU A 121 -5.01 9.09 9.88
N LYS A 122 -6.18 9.36 10.48
CA LYS A 122 -6.97 10.57 10.20
C LYS A 122 -6.19 11.85 10.45
N VAL A 123 -5.46 11.93 11.57
CA VAL A 123 -4.64 13.11 11.90
C VAL A 123 -3.51 13.30 10.87
N ILE A 124 -2.83 12.22 10.48
CA ILE A 124 -1.79 12.24 9.44
C ILE A 124 -2.38 12.71 8.09
N LEU A 125 -3.51 12.14 7.69
CA LEU A 125 -4.17 12.45 6.41
C LEU A 125 -4.79 13.86 6.39
N ASP A 126 -5.31 14.36 7.50
CA ASP A 126 -5.80 15.74 7.61
C ASP A 126 -4.65 16.75 7.48
N ARG A 127 -3.46 16.41 8.03
CA ARG A 127 -2.29 17.29 7.99
C ARG A 127 -1.59 17.32 6.63
N TRP A 128 -1.46 16.17 5.96
CA TRP A 128 -0.61 16.03 4.76
C TRP A 128 -1.31 15.46 3.55
N GLU A 129 -2.63 15.26 3.61
CA GLU A 129 -3.41 14.62 2.55
C GLU A 129 -2.86 13.23 2.20
N GLY A 130 -3.22 12.69 1.04
CA GLY A 130 -2.75 11.39 0.59
C GLY A 130 -3.69 10.24 0.96
N PHE A 131 -3.14 9.03 0.99
CA PHE A 131 -3.88 7.80 1.26
C PHE A 131 -2.97 6.68 1.78
N LEU A 132 -3.55 5.78 2.56
CA LEU A 132 -2.97 4.48 2.90
C LEU A 132 -3.54 3.42 1.94
N CYS A 133 -2.71 2.64 1.27
CA CYS A 133 -3.15 1.56 0.39
C CYS A 133 -2.39 0.26 0.65
N ALA A 134 -3.02 -0.89 0.41
CA ALA A 134 -2.32 -2.17 0.52
C ALA A 134 -1.14 -2.25 -0.46
N ASP A 135 -0.07 -2.93 -0.06
CA ASP A 135 0.98 -3.35 -1.00
C ASP A 135 0.46 -4.55 -1.81
N SER A 136 -0.29 -4.22 -2.85
CA SER A 136 -0.93 -5.18 -3.74
C SER A 136 -0.88 -4.68 -5.19
N GLN A 137 -1.16 -5.59 -6.13
CA GLN A 137 -1.08 -5.28 -7.56
C GLN A 137 -1.96 -4.09 -7.98
N ASP A 138 -3.09 -3.87 -7.30
CA ASP A 138 -4.06 -2.81 -7.59
C ASP A 138 -4.13 -1.74 -6.49
N PHE A 139 -3.25 -1.81 -5.48
CA PHE A 139 -3.22 -0.92 -4.32
C PHE A 139 -4.56 -0.86 -3.57
N GLN A 140 -5.28 -1.98 -3.50
CA GLN A 140 -6.56 -2.09 -2.79
C GLN A 140 -6.49 -3.05 -1.59
N PRO A 141 -7.17 -2.73 -0.47
CA PRO A 141 -7.97 -1.51 -0.25
C PRO A 141 -7.10 -0.25 -0.10
N ALA A 142 -7.67 0.91 -0.43
CA ALA A 142 -7.09 2.23 -0.19
C ALA A 142 -8.03 3.08 0.68
N TYR A 143 -7.44 3.86 1.59
CA TYR A 143 -8.13 4.72 2.54
C TYR A 143 -7.55 6.14 2.49
N SER A 144 -8.40 7.09 2.12
CA SER A 144 -8.19 8.53 2.30
C SER A 144 -8.93 9.02 3.55
N LEU A 145 -8.82 10.32 3.86
CA LEU A 145 -9.48 10.90 5.03
C LEU A 145 -10.99 10.64 5.08
N ASN A 146 -11.65 10.57 3.90
CA ASN A 146 -13.10 10.37 3.81
C ASN A 146 -13.53 8.90 3.97
N ASP A 147 -12.58 7.95 3.95
CA ASP A 147 -12.84 6.51 4.01
C ASP A 147 -12.72 5.94 5.43
N LEU A 148 -12.23 6.74 6.39
CA LEU A 148 -11.95 6.36 7.78
C LEU A 148 -12.98 6.93 8.75
#